data_AF-A0AAE4YJP5-F1
#
_entry.id   AF-A0AAE4YJP5-F1
#
_cell.length_a   1.000
_cell.length_b   1.000
_cell.length_c   1.000
_cell.angle_alpha   90.00
_cell.angle_beta   90.00
_cell.angle_gamma   90.00
#
_symmetry.space_group_name_H-M   'P 1'
#
loop_
_entity.id
_entity.type
_entity.pdbx_description
1 polymer ?
#
loop_
_entity_poly.entity_id
_entity_poly.type
_entity_poly.pdbx_seq_one_letter_code
_entity_poly.pdbx_strand_id
1 'polypeptide(L)'
;MFGLKSFTAASMAAIFLMGMPVMSVATEQGQQRKSARDVRQDTRQGARDTKQDCRAANDQSNAACRQDKRATKQKGRQTGRDIKY
;
A
#
# COMPACT_ATOMS: atom_id res chain seq x y z
N MET A 1 6.14 54.04 -0.82
CA MET A 1 5.19 52.93 -0.54
C MET A 1 5.12 51.84 -1.63
N PHE A 2 5.90 51.92 -2.72
CA PHE A 2 5.90 50.89 -3.80
C PHE A 2 6.80 49.67 -3.53
N GLY A 3 7.85 49.80 -2.71
CA GLY A 3 8.78 48.70 -2.40
C GLY A 3 8.17 47.63 -1.50
N LEU A 4 7.44 48.01 -0.44
CA LEU A 4 6.88 47.07 0.53
C LEU A 4 5.83 46.13 -0.09
N LYS A 5 5.00 46.64 -1.00
CA LYS A 5 4.01 45.85 -1.76
C LYS A 5 4.66 44.83 -2.71
N SER A 6 5.79 45.19 -3.32
CA SER A 6 6.54 44.31 -4.22
C SER A 6 7.28 43.21 -3.45
N PHE A 7 7.82 43.54 -2.27
CA PHE A 7 8.41 42.56 -1.35
C PHE A 7 7.39 41.57 -0.81
N THR A 8 6.17 42.02 -0.47
CA THR A 8 5.10 41.11 -0.02
C THR A 8 4.60 40.18 -1.14
N ALA A 9 4.56 40.67 -2.39
CA ALA A 9 4.16 39.83 -3.52
C ALA A 9 5.21 38.76 -3.84
N ALA A 10 6.49 39.12 -3.80
CA ALA A 10 7.60 38.19 -4.01
C ALA A 10 7.69 37.10 -2.92
N SER A 11 7.44 37.46 -1.65
CA SER A 11 7.45 36.50 -0.55
C SER A 11 6.26 35.52 -0.61
N MET A 12 5.06 35.98 -0.98
CA MET A 12 3.91 35.09 -1.19
C MET A 12 4.13 34.12 -2.36
N ALA A 13 4.74 34.57 -3.46
CA ALA A 13 5.09 33.70 -4.59
C ALA A 13 6.11 32.62 -4.21
N ALA A 14 7.12 32.97 -3.41
CA ALA A 14 8.13 32.01 -2.92
C ALA A 14 7.53 30.92 -2.02
N ILE A 15 6.59 31.29 -1.14
CA ILE A 15 5.88 30.32 -0.27
C ILE A 15 5.03 29.37 -1.10
N PHE A 16 4.35 29.87 -2.15
CA PHE A 16 3.53 29.04 -3.03
C PHE A 16 4.36 28.03 -3.83
N LEU A 17 5.52 28.43 -4.37
CA LEU A 17 6.43 27.51 -5.05
C LEU A 17 7.00 26.44 -4.10
N MET A 18 7.30 26.80 -2.85
CA MET A 18 7.84 25.86 -1.86
C MET A 18 6.80 24.90 -1.27
N GLY A 19 5.49 25.19 -1.37
CA GLY A 19 4.41 24.33 -0.85
C GLY A 19 4.00 23.17 -1.77
N MET A 20 4.32 23.26 -3.07
CA MET A 20 3.97 22.25 -4.09
C MET A 20 4.52 20.82 -3.83
N PRO A 21 5.75 20.60 -3.32
CA PRO A 21 6.32 19.26 -3.17
C PRO A 21 5.62 18.41 -2.09
N VAL A 22 4.91 19.03 -1.15
CA VAL A 22 4.28 18.31 -0.03
C VAL A 22 3.06 17.50 -0.50
N MET A 23 2.38 17.99 -1.54
CA MET A 23 1.18 17.34 -2.08
C MET A 23 1.51 16.08 -2.88
N SER A 24 2.64 16.04 -3.60
CA SER A 24 3.03 14.87 -4.39
C SER A 24 3.38 13.66 -3.51
N VAL A 25 4.17 13.87 -2.45
CA VAL A 25 4.56 12.81 -1.52
C VAL A 25 3.34 12.21 -0.80
N ALA A 26 2.36 13.03 -0.44
CA ALA A 26 1.12 12.57 0.18
C ALA A 26 0.30 11.67 -0.76
N THR A 27 0.27 11.98 -2.06
CA THR A 27 -0.45 11.17 -3.06
C THR A 27 0.22 9.82 -3.29
N GLU A 28 1.55 9.77 -3.41
CA GLU A 28 2.31 8.52 -3.59
C GLU A 28 2.14 7.59 -2.38
N GLN A 29 2.30 8.13 -1.17
CA GLN A 29 2.11 7.34 0.05
C GLN A 29 0.66 6.81 0.17
N GLY A 30 -0.33 7.60 -0.27
CA GLY A 30 -1.73 7.18 -0.35
C GLY A 30 -1.93 5.99 -1.29
N GLN A 31 -1.32 6.04 -2.48
CA GLN A 31 -1.37 4.96 -3.47
C GLN A 31 -0.69 3.69 -2.96
N GLN A 32 0.48 3.79 -2.35
CA GLN A 32 1.19 2.64 -1.74
C GLN A 32 0.35 1.95 -0.65
N ARG A 33 -0.35 2.73 0.19
CA ARG A 33 -1.25 2.15 1.21
C ARG A 33 -2.44 1.42 0.59
N LYS A 34 -2.93 1.89 -0.56
CA LYS A 34 -4.03 1.25 -1.29
C LYS A 34 -3.55 -0.07 -1.90
N SER A 35 -2.46 -0.06 -2.67
CA SER A 35 -1.91 -1.27 -3.27
C SER A 35 -1.52 -2.32 -2.23
N ALA A 36 -0.95 -1.91 -1.09
CA ALA A 36 -0.68 -2.81 0.04
C ALA A 36 -1.95 -3.45 0.62
N ARG A 37 -3.10 -2.75 0.62
CA ARG A 37 -4.39 -3.34 1.03
C ARG A 37 -4.90 -4.32 -0.01
N ASP A 38 -4.81 -3.98 -1.29
CA ASP A 38 -5.29 -4.80 -2.40
C ASP A 38 -4.56 -6.15 -2.41
N VAL A 39 -3.22 -6.14 -2.35
CA VAL A 39 -2.40 -7.36 -2.23
C VAL A 39 -2.81 -8.23 -1.04
N ARG A 40 -3.13 -7.63 0.11
CA ARG A 40 -3.57 -8.38 1.30
C ARG A 40 -4.96 -8.99 1.11
N GLN A 41 -5.86 -8.33 0.38
CA GLN A 41 -7.20 -8.86 0.11
C GLN A 41 -7.12 -10.00 -0.91
N ASP A 42 -6.38 -9.80 -2.00
CA ASP A 42 -6.20 -10.80 -3.05
C ASP A 42 -5.53 -12.05 -2.48
N THR A 43 -4.46 -11.88 -1.69
CA THR A 43 -3.79 -13.01 -1.03
C THR A 43 -4.72 -13.72 -0.04
N ARG A 44 -5.62 -12.99 0.65
CA ARG A 44 -6.57 -13.62 1.58
C ARG A 44 -7.61 -14.47 0.85
N GLN A 45 -8.07 -14.01 -0.31
CA GLN A 45 -9.04 -14.71 -1.13
C GLN A 45 -8.38 -15.92 -1.79
N GLY A 46 -7.27 -15.72 -2.52
CA GLY A 46 -6.53 -16.82 -3.13
C GLY A 46 -6.10 -17.89 -2.11
N ALA A 47 -5.66 -17.53 -0.90
CA ALA A 47 -5.32 -18.52 0.12
C ALA A 47 -6.53 -19.29 0.69
N ARG A 48 -7.77 -18.80 0.52
CA ARG A 48 -8.98 -19.58 0.82
C ARG A 48 -9.27 -20.56 -0.31
N ASP A 49 -9.16 -20.09 -1.55
CA ASP A 49 -9.44 -20.87 -2.76
C ASP A 49 -8.44 -22.03 -2.87
N THR A 50 -7.13 -21.75 -2.79
CA THR A 50 -6.08 -22.79 -2.76
C THR A 50 -6.29 -23.83 -1.65
N LYS A 51 -6.84 -23.44 -0.50
CA LYS A 51 -7.15 -24.39 0.58
C LYS A 51 -8.36 -25.28 0.23
N GLN A 52 -9.37 -24.71 -0.45
CA GLN A 52 -10.51 -25.50 -0.91
C GLN A 52 -10.05 -26.51 -1.95
N ASP A 53 -9.23 -26.09 -2.90
CA ASP A 53 -8.66 -26.96 -3.93
C ASP A 53 -7.80 -28.07 -3.30
N CYS A 54 -6.89 -27.72 -2.38
CA CYS A 54 -6.09 -28.68 -1.63
C CYS A 54 -6.92 -29.76 -0.92
N ARG A 55 -8.08 -29.37 -0.36
CA ARG A 55 -8.99 -30.31 0.29
C ARG A 55 -9.77 -31.15 -0.71
N ALA A 56 -10.16 -30.57 -1.84
CA ALA A 56 -10.94 -31.24 -2.87
C ALA A 56 -10.10 -32.27 -3.64
N ALA A 57 -8.85 -31.93 -3.94
CA ALA A 57 -7.88 -32.82 -4.58
C ALA A 57 -7.41 -33.95 -3.66
N ASN A 58 -7.61 -33.80 -2.33
CA ASN A 58 -7.13 -34.73 -1.30
C ASN A 58 -5.60 -34.93 -1.36
N ASP A 59 -4.87 -33.89 -1.82
CA ASP A 59 -3.41 -33.92 -2.05
C ASP A 59 -2.62 -34.12 -0.75
N GLN A 60 -3.14 -33.63 0.37
CA GLN A 60 -2.48 -33.67 1.67
C GLN A 60 -3.49 -33.57 2.83
N SER A 61 -2.99 -33.79 4.05
CA SER A 61 -3.84 -33.70 5.26
C SER A 61 -4.45 -32.31 5.43
N ASN A 62 -5.63 -32.25 6.07
CA ASN A 62 -6.31 -30.99 6.38
C ASN A 62 -5.42 -30.03 7.21
N ALA A 63 -4.57 -30.58 8.09
CA ALA A 63 -3.63 -29.82 8.89
C ALA A 63 -2.58 -29.14 8.01
N ALA A 64 -2.08 -29.85 7.01
CA ALA A 64 -1.09 -29.36 6.07
C ALA A 64 -1.69 -28.29 5.12
N CYS A 65 -2.90 -28.50 4.55
CA CYS A 65 -3.61 -27.43 3.82
C CYS A 65 -3.85 -26.16 4.68
N ARG A 66 -4.03 -26.30 6.01
CA ARG A 66 -4.16 -25.15 6.92
C ARG A 66 -2.83 -24.45 7.18
N GLN A 67 -1.72 -25.18 7.19
CA GLN A 67 -0.36 -24.65 7.28
C GLN A 67 -0.05 -23.79 6.05
N ASP A 68 -0.27 -24.32 4.85
CA ASP A 68 -0.02 -23.60 3.60
C ASP A 68 -0.83 -22.31 3.50
N LYS A 69 -2.13 -22.37 3.83
CA LYS A 69 -2.97 -21.16 3.91
C LYS A 69 -2.41 -20.11 4.88
N ARG A 70 -1.79 -20.51 5.98
CA ARG A 70 -1.15 -19.56 6.92
C ARG A 70 0.13 -18.99 6.33
N ALA A 71 0.97 -19.81 5.71
CA ALA A 71 2.19 -19.40 5.03
C ALA A 71 1.91 -18.40 3.91
N THR A 72 0.96 -18.69 3.02
CA THR A 72 0.54 -17.79 1.94
C THR A 72 0.04 -16.45 2.48
N LYS A 73 -0.75 -16.46 3.56
CA LYS A 73 -1.20 -15.22 4.22
C LYS A 73 -0.05 -14.45 4.87
N GLN A 74 0.98 -15.12 5.38
CA GLN A 74 2.18 -14.43 5.87
C GLN A 74 2.94 -13.77 4.72
N LYS A 75 3.13 -14.47 3.60
CA LYS A 75 3.76 -13.91 2.39
C LYS A 75 3.05 -12.64 1.93
N GLY A 76 1.72 -12.67 1.77
CA GLY A 76 0.97 -11.46 1.38
C GLY A 76 1.02 -10.32 2.42
N ARG A 77 1.14 -10.64 3.71
CA ARG A 77 1.37 -9.61 4.75
C ARG A 77 2.76 -8.98 4.60
N GLN A 78 3.77 -9.78 4.27
CA GLN A 78 5.13 -9.29 4.03
C GLN A 78 5.18 -8.44 2.76
N THR A 79 4.65 -8.93 1.64
CA THR A 79 4.56 -8.13 0.40
C THR A 79 3.83 -6.81 0.61
N GLY A 80 2.72 -6.82 1.36
CA GLY A 80 2.02 -5.58 1.72
C GLY A 80 2.75 -4.71 2.76
N ARG A 81 3.85 -5.14 3.36
CA ARG A 81 4.77 -4.28 4.12
C ARG A 81 5.80 -3.70 3.17
N ASP A 82 6.37 -4.52 2.30
CA ASP A 82 7.38 -4.13 1.31
C ASP A 82 6.89 -3.07 0.32
N ILE A 83 5.56 -2.97 0.10
CA ILE A 83 4.95 -1.92 -0.74
C ILE A 83 4.81 -0.57 0.01
N LYS A 84 4.69 -0.61 1.33
CA LYS A 84 4.43 0.58 2.17
C LYS A 84 5.72 1.37 2.46
N TYR A 85 6.89 0.77 2.25
CA TYR A 85 8.21 1.29 2.60
C TYR A 85 9.10 1.29 1.38
#